data_AF-A0A409VRY3-F1
#
_entry.id   AF-A0A409VRY3-F1
#
_cell.length_a   1.000
_cell.length_b   1.000
_cell.length_c   1.000
_cell.angle_alpha   90.00
_cell.angle_beta   90.00
_cell.angle_gamma   90.00
#
_symmetry.space_group_name_H-M   'P 1'
#
loop_
_entity.id
_entity.type
_entity.pdbx_description
1 polymer ?
#
loop_
_entity_poly.entity_id
_entity_poly.type
_entity_poly.pdbx_seq_one_letter_code
_entity_poly.pdbx_strand_id
1 'polypeptide(L)'
;MEEAYGINFCFPVPETLENERIQLTPFIPAVHAKPFIDQALLHPEIWTYLPFGPYKDADDYVANLIETRVRPNPGYVLFTIFDKTKPSLECVNFPGAIAGTLGLINSSAPNLSTEIGCIIILPAFQRTHVASNAVGLLLQYALNLPNQQP
;
A
#
# COMPACT_ATOMS: atom_id res chain seq x y z
N MET A 1 10.06 -13.93 13.34
CA MET A 1 9.42 -12.66 13.68
C MET A 1 10.20 -11.62 12.91
N GLU A 2 9.72 -11.30 11.71
CA GLU A 2 10.36 -10.29 10.87
C GLU A 2 10.04 -8.95 11.53
N GLU A 3 11.07 -8.27 12.03
CA GLU A 3 10.92 -7.01 12.76
C GLU A 3 10.07 -6.06 11.93
N ALA A 4 8.99 -5.55 12.54
CA ALA A 4 8.13 -4.56 11.93
C ALA A 4 9.03 -3.46 11.36
N TYR A 5 9.07 -3.37 10.04
CA TYR A 5 9.73 -2.29 9.33
C TYR A 5 9.39 -0.99 10.06
N GLY A 6 10.40 -0.20 10.46
CA GLY A 6 10.22 0.96 11.33
C GLY A 6 9.38 2.05 10.68
N ILE A 7 8.06 1.86 10.68
CA ILE A 7 7.08 2.78 10.11
C ILE A 7 7.14 4.08 10.91
N ASN A 8 7.58 5.13 10.24
CA ASN A 8 7.61 6.47 10.77
C ASN A 8 6.37 7.20 10.24
N PHE A 9 5.23 7.09 10.91
CA PHE A 9 3.98 7.76 10.54
C PHE A 9 3.40 8.52 11.74
N CYS A 10 2.79 9.69 11.50
CA CYS A 10 2.34 10.59 12.57
C CYS A 10 1.03 10.17 13.26
N PHE A 11 0.41 9.08 12.82
CA PHE A 11 -0.77 8.47 13.44
C PHE A 11 -0.52 6.97 13.72
N PRO A 12 -1.27 6.34 14.65
CA PRO A 12 -1.18 4.90 14.88
C PRO A 12 -1.52 4.10 13.62
N VAL A 13 -0.65 3.19 13.21
CA VAL A 13 -0.85 2.35 12.02
C VAL A 13 -1.29 0.95 12.45
N PRO A 14 -2.49 0.49 12.07
CA PRO A 14 -2.92 -0.87 12.33
C PRO A 14 -2.06 -1.89 11.57
N GLU A 15 -1.88 -3.08 12.16
CA GLU A 15 -1.19 -4.19 11.47
C GLU A 15 -1.93 -4.62 10.20
N THR A 16 -3.26 -4.55 10.25
CA THR A 16 -4.17 -4.90 9.14
C THR A 16 -5.38 -3.97 9.14
N LEU A 17 -5.88 -3.67 7.94
CA LEU A 17 -7.23 -3.15 7.72
C LEU A 17 -7.89 -4.08 6.71
N GLU A 18 -9.10 -4.59 6.97
CA GLU A 18 -9.69 -5.57 6.06
C GLU A 18 -11.20 -5.50 5.92
N ASN A 19 -11.70 -6.16 4.88
CA ASN A 19 -13.10 -6.54 4.76
C ASN A 19 -13.18 -7.93 4.13
N GLU A 20 -14.36 -8.42 3.76
CA GLU A 20 -14.50 -9.77 3.20
C GLU A 20 -13.65 -10.02 1.93
N ARG A 21 -13.33 -8.99 1.15
CA ARG A 21 -12.73 -9.12 -0.19
C ARG A 21 -11.27 -8.71 -0.28
N ILE A 22 -10.83 -7.76 0.52
CA ILE A 22 -9.45 -7.27 0.47
C ILE A 22 -8.85 -7.12 1.87
N GLN A 23 -7.53 -7.11 1.92
CA GLN A 23 -6.76 -6.76 3.11
C GLN A 23 -5.68 -5.75 2.74
N LEU A 24 -5.52 -4.71 3.56
CA LEU A 24 -4.42 -3.77 3.52
C LEU A 24 -3.46 -4.11 4.65
N THR A 25 -2.17 -4.15 4.34
CA THR A 25 -1.11 -4.29 5.34
C THR A 25 -0.09 -3.19 5.12
N PRO A 26 0.52 -2.64 6.19
CA PRO A 26 1.63 -1.70 6.02
C PRO A 26 2.71 -2.30 5.12
N PHE A 27 3.26 -1.48 4.24
CA PHE A 27 4.23 -1.95 3.24
C PHE A 27 5.57 -2.28 3.91
N ILE A 28 5.94 -3.57 3.90
CA ILE A 28 7.23 -4.08 4.36
C ILE A 28 8.12 -4.34 3.14
N PRO A 29 9.18 -3.56 2.89
CA PRO A 29 10.01 -3.68 1.68
C PRO A 29 10.56 -5.08 1.42
N ALA A 30 11.09 -5.74 2.46
CA ALA A 30 11.66 -7.09 2.35
C ALA A 30 10.65 -8.14 1.89
N VAL A 31 9.35 -7.92 2.16
CA VAL A 31 8.28 -8.89 1.90
C VAL A 31 7.52 -8.52 0.62
N HIS A 32 7.19 -7.24 0.44
CA HIS A 32 6.22 -6.81 -0.57
C HIS A 32 6.85 -6.24 -1.85
N ALA A 33 8.07 -5.69 -1.80
CA ALA A 33 8.63 -4.95 -2.94
C ALA A 33 8.84 -5.83 -4.16
N LYS A 34 9.48 -6.99 -4.01
CA LYS A 34 9.77 -7.89 -5.12
C LYS A 34 8.48 -8.44 -5.77
N PRO A 35 7.55 -9.07 -5.04
CA PRO A 35 6.29 -9.52 -5.61
C PRO A 35 5.50 -8.44 -6.35
N PHE A 36 5.43 -7.22 -5.80
CA PHE A 36 4.73 -6.11 -6.44
C PHE A 36 5.44 -5.63 -7.71
N ILE A 37 6.75 -5.40 -7.66
CA ILE A 37 7.50 -4.87 -8.80
C ILE A 37 7.63 -5.89 -9.93
N ASP A 38 7.77 -7.18 -9.63
CA ASP A 38 7.77 -8.22 -10.66
C ASP A 38 6.47 -8.17 -11.51
N GLN A 39 5.32 -7.90 -10.90
CA GLN A 39 4.05 -7.70 -11.62
C GLN A 39 3.98 -6.34 -12.32
N ALA A 40 4.46 -5.27 -11.68
CA ALA A 40 4.46 -3.93 -12.26
C ALA A 40 5.34 -3.81 -13.52
N LEU A 41 6.45 -4.55 -13.60
CA LEU A 41 7.35 -4.57 -14.75
C LEU A 41 6.69 -5.14 -16.01
N LEU A 42 5.66 -5.98 -15.87
CA LEU A 42 4.86 -6.48 -17.00
C LEU A 42 3.93 -5.40 -17.58
N HIS A 43 3.77 -4.29 -16.86
CA HIS A 43 2.78 -3.25 -17.12
C HIS A 43 3.36 -1.84 -16.91
N PRO A 44 4.38 -1.43 -17.69
CA PRO A 44 5.03 -0.13 -17.52
C PRO A 44 4.07 1.06 -17.68
N GLU A 45 2.92 0.88 -18.35
CA GLU A 45 1.89 1.90 -18.51
C GLU A 45 1.29 2.40 -17.19
N ILE A 46 1.39 1.65 -16.09
CA ILE A 46 0.83 2.08 -14.79
C ILE A 46 1.51 3.33 -14.23
N TRP A 47 2.73 3.64 -14.70
CA TRP A 47 3.51 4.81 -14.28
C TRP A 47 3.21 6.07 -15.10
N THR A 48 2.46 5.96 -16.21
CA THR A 48 2.27 7.05 -17.21
C THR A 48 1.80 8.38 -16.60
N TYR A 49 0.99 8.34 -15.55
CA TYR A 49 0.41 9.52 -14.91
C TYR A 49 0.89 9.72 -13.47
N LEU A 50 1.92 8.99 -13.04
CA LEU A 50 2.51 9.13 -11.72
C LEU A 50 3.74 10.04 -11.79
N PRO A 51 3.98 10.89 -10.77
CA PRO A 51 5.14 11.78 -10.72
C PRO A 51 6.44 11.04 -10.32
N PHE A 52 6.42 9.71 -10.36
CA PHE A 52 7.50 8.82 -9.96
C PHE A 52 7.41 7.50 -10.74
N GLY A 53 8.50 6.73 -10.70
CA GLY A 53 8.67 5.57 -11.56
C GLY A 53 8.94 5.96 -13.02
N PRO A 54 9.00 4.98 -13.93
CA PRO A 54 9.04 3.54 -13.64
C PRO A 54 10.32 3.16 -12.87
N TYR A 55 10.32 1.97 -12.26
CA TYR A 55 11.47 1.43 -11.53
C TYR A 55 12.00 0.21 -12.27
N LYS A 56 13.32 0.00 -12.27
CA LYS A 56 13.94 -1.14 -12.99
C LYS A 56 13.71 -2.48 -12.31
N ASP A 57 13.65 -2.50 -10.98
CA ASP A 57 13.57 -3.68 -10.14
C ASP A 57 13.12 -3.29 -8.71
N ALA A 58 12.98 -4.28 -7.84
CA ALA A 58 12.52 -4.07 -6.47
C ALA A 58 13.49 -3.21 -5.63
N ASP A 59 14.79 -3.38 -5.83
CA ASP A 59 15.81 -2.61 -5.11
C ASP A 59 15.76 -1.14 -5.50
N ASP A 60 15.55 -0.84 -6.78
CA ASP A 60 15.36 0.52 -7.30
C ASP A 60 14.09 1.17 -6.76
N TYR A 61 12.99 0.42 -6.67
CA TYR A 61 11.76 0.89 -6.05
C TYR A 61 11.96 1.24 -4.57
N VAL A 62 12.61 0.35 -3.81
CA VAL A 62 12.89 0.58 -2.39
C VAL A 62 13.83 1.76 -2.21
N ALA A 63 14.95 1.78 -2.93
CA ALA A 63 15.95 2.83 -2.83
C ALA A 63 15.39 4.21 -3.21
N ASN A 64 14.55 4.32 -4.24
CA ASN A 64 14.14 5.61 -4.79
C ASN A 64 12.75 6.10 -4.38
N LEU A 65 11.86 5.23 -3.91
CA LEU A 65 10.56 5.65 -3.36
C LEU A 65 10.52 5.51 -1.86
N ILE A 66 10.84 4.31 -1.36
CA ILE A 66 10.63 3.98 0.04
C ILE A 66 11.64 4.70 0.92
N GLU A 67 12.94 4.60 0.63
CA GLU A 67 13.99 5.20 1.46
C GLU A 67 14.08 6.72 1.32
N THR A 68 13.73 7.29 0.16
CA THR A 68 13.86 8.75 -0.05
C THR A 68 12.60 9.53 0.30
N ARG A 69 11.39 8.94 0.14
CA ARG A 69 10.12 9.66 0.32
C ARG A 69 9.27 9.12 1.45
N VAL A 70 9.10 7.79 1.53
CA VAL A 70 8.14 7.19 2.49
C VAL A 70 8.75 7.10 3.89
N ARG A 71 9.83 6.35 4.07
CA ARG A 71 10.46 6.08 5.38
C ARG A 71 10.84 7.34 6.17
N PRO A 72 11.50 8.36 5.58
CA PRO A 72 11.94 9.52 6.36
C PRO A 72 10.81 10.49 6.70
N ASN A 73 9.63 10.36 6.09
CA ASN A 73 8.56 11.35 6.19
C ASN A 73 7.41 10.86 7.09
N PRO A 74 7.21 11.45 8.28
CA PRO A 74 6.11 11.08 9.18
C PRO A 74 4.71 11.34 8.61
N GLY A 75 4.60 12.13 7.53
CA GLY A 75 3.35 12.35 6.81
C GLY A 75 3.04 11.30 5.74
N TYR A 76 3.82 10.21 5.64
CA TYR A 76 3.67 9.17 4.63
C TYR A 76 3.58 7.78 5.26
N VAL A 77 2.62 6.99 4.80
CA VAL A 77 2.57 5.53 5.01
C VAL A 77 2.02 4.87 3.76
N LEU A 78 2.62 3.75 3.37
CA LEU A 78 2.19 2.95 2.22
C LEU A 78 1.64 1.60 2.72
N PHE A 79 0.62 1.09 2.04
CA PHE A 79 0.01 -0.20 2.27
C PHE A 79 0.06 -1.05 1.00
N THR A 80 0.27 -2.34 1.18
CA THR A 80 0.05 -3.37 0.15
C THR A 80 -1.42 -3.76 0.15
N ILE A 81 -2.01 -3.88 -1.04
CA ILE A 81 -3.38 -4.35 -1.24
C ILE A 81 -3.35 -5.82 -1.64
N PHE A 82 -4.02 -6.67 -0.87
CA PHE A 82 -4.26 -8.06 -1.21
C PHE A 82 -5.73 -8.27 -1.58
N ASP A 83 -5.99 -8.92 -2.72
CA ASP A 83 -7.32 -9.38 -3.12
C ASP A 83 -7.53 -10.81 -2.61
N LYS A 84 -8.33 -10.97 -1.55
CA LYS A 84 -8.61 -12.26 -0.90
C LYS A 84 -9.48 -13.18 -1.76
N THR A 85 -10.09 -12.66 -2.83
CA THR A 85 -10.90 -13.45 -3.75
C THR A 85 -10.07 -14.25 -4.74
N LYS A 86 -8.75 -13.98 -4.82
CA LYS A 86 -7.81 -14.67 -5.69
C LYS A 86 -6.66 -15.26 -4.85
N PRO A 87 -6.19 -16.48 -5.16
CA PRO A 87 -5.06 -17.06 -4.46
C PRO A 87 -3.77 -16.27 -4.74
N SER A 88 -2.88 -16.16 -3.75
CA SER A 88 -1.53 -15.66 -4.03
C SER A 88 -0.74 -16.67 -4.84
N LEU A 89 -0.12 -16.20 -5.90
CA LEU A 89 0.83 -16.98 -6.71
C LEU A 89 2.29 -16.62 -6.35
N GLU A 90 2.48 -15.51 -5.66
CA GLU A 90 3.77 -14.90 -5.35
C GLU A 90 4.33 -15.40 -4.02
N CYS A 91 3.48 -15.63 -3.01
CA CYS A 91 3.89 -16.12 -1.71
C CYS A 91 2.76 -16.88 -1.00
N VAL A 92 3.05 -18.09 -0.52
CA VAL A 92 2.07 -18.97 0.16
C VAL A 92 1.46 -18.34 1.42
N ASN A 93 2.17 -17.39 2.04
CA ASN A 93 1.74 -16.75 3.29
C ASN A 93 0.93 -15.46 3.08
N PHE A 94 0.70 -15.03 1.84
CA PHE A 94 -0.13 -13.86 1.59
C PHE A 94 -1.63 -14.19 1.72
N PRO A 95 -2.44 -13.27 2.27
CA PRO A 95 -3.87 -13.49 2.45
C PRO A 95 -4.67 -13.49 1.13
N GLY A 96 -4.02 -13.15 0.02
CA GLY A 96 -4.59 -13.12 -1.33
C GLY A 96 -3.55 -12.67 -2.36
N ALA A 97 -3.95 -12.53 -3.62
CA ALA A 97 -3.07 -12.01 -4.66
C ALA A 97 -2.71 -10.53 -4.42
N ILE A 98 -1.47 -10.12 -4.70
CA ILE A 98 -1.10 -8.70 -4.63
C ILE A 98 -1.82 -7.97 -5.75
N ALA A 99 -2.66 -7.02 -5.36
CA ALA A 99 -3.48 -6.24 -6.27
C ALA A 99 -2.91 -4.84 -6.54
N GLY A 100 -2.02 -4.35 -5.68
CA GLY A 100 -1.43 -3.03 -5.80
C GLY A 100 -0.92 -2.44 -4.50
N THR A 101 -0.70 -1.14 -4.51
CA THR A 101 -0.34 -0.33 -3.33
C THR A 101 -1.18 0.93 -3.27
N LEU A 102 -1.37 1.48 -2.07
CA LEU A 102 -1.92 2.82 -1.83
C LEU A 102 -1.37 3.36 -0.52
N GLY A 103 -1.47 4.66 -0.28
CA GLY A 103 -0.97 5.26 0.94
C GLY A 103 -1.78 6.42 1.46
N LEU A 104 -1.44 6.83 2.67
CA LEU A 104 -1.74 8.14 3.19
C LEU A 104 -0.50 9.00 3.05
N ILE A 105 -0.67 10.16 2.42
CA ILE A 105 0.40 11.12 2.14
C ILE A 105 0.00 12.49 2.69
N ASN A 106 0.98 13.38 2.84
CA ASN A 106 0.79 14.74 3.34
C ASN A 106 -0.01 14.79 4.67
N SER A 107 0.11 13.74 5.49
CA SER A 107 -0.58 13.64 6.76
C SER A 107 0.00 14.63 7.77
N SER A 108 -0.88 15.26 8.55
CA SER A 108 -0.52 16.29 9.53
C SER A 108 -1.30 16.08 10.82
N ALA A 109 -0.62 15.63 11.87
CA ALA A 109 -1.21 15.52 13.20
C ALA A 109 -1.70 16.87 13.76
N PRO A 110 -0.95 18.00 13.64
CA PRO A 110 -1.44 19.30 14.09
C PRO A 110 -2.70 19.81 13.37
N ASN A 111 -2.85 19.49 12.09
CA ASN A 111 -3.98 19.96 11.27
C ASN A 111 -5.12 18.93 11.17
N LEU A 112 -4.95 17.74 11.75
CA LEU A 112 -5.89 16.60 11.64
C LEU A 112 -6.31 16.33 10.19
N SER A 113 -5.33 16.34 9.28
CA SER A 113 -5.54 16.22 7.85
C SER A 113 -4.70 15.10 7.26
N THR A 114 -5.22 14.45 6.21
CA THR A 114 -4.49 13.45 5.43
C THR A 114 -5.00 13.40 4.00
N GLU A 115 -4.16 12.93 3.09
CA GLU A 115 -4.52 12.70 1.69
C GLU A 115 -4.38 11.20 1.37
N ILE A 116 -5.37 10.62 0.69
CA ILE A 116 -5.23 9.27 0.11
C ILE A 116 -4.53 9.43 -1.24
N GLY A 117 -3.34 8.84 -1.35
CA GLY A 117 -2.46 9.01 -2.52
C GLY A 117 -1.61 7.79 -2.79
N CYS A 118 -0.65 7.92 -3.71
CA CYS A 118 0.21 6.82 -4.15
C CYS A 118 -0.56 5.55 -4.56
N ILE A 119 -1.75 5.73 -5.14
CA ILE A 119 -2.62 4.60 -5.53
C ILE A 119 -2.07 4.00 -6.83
N ILE A 120 -1.68 2.74 -6.77
CA ILE A 120 -1.23 1.94 -7.92
C ILE A 120 -1.98 0.62 -7.90
N ILE A 121 -2.90 0.42 -8.83
CA ILE A 121 -3.64 -0.84 -8.99
C ILE A 121 -3.08 -1.57 -10.22
N LEU A 122 -2.62 -2.80 -10.03
CA LEU A 122 -2.12 -3.63 -11.12
C LEU A 122 -3.24 -3.90 -12.14
N PRO A 123 -2.97 -3.95 -13.45
CA PRO A 123 -4.01 -3.98 -14.48
C PRO A 123 -5.04 -5.11 -14.33
N ALA A 124 -4.63 -6.30 -13.87
CA ALA A 124 -5.52 -7.44 -13.61
C ALA A 124 -6.58 -7.20 -12.50
N PHE A 125 -6.46 -6.10 -11.76
CA PHE A 125 -7.34 -5.69 -10.66
C PHE A 125 -7.99 -4.32 -10.89
N GLN A 126 -7.66 -3.64 -11.98
CA GLN A 126 -8.33 -2.41 -12.35
C GLN A 126 -9.78 -2.69 -12.80
N ARG A 127 -10.68 -1.73 -12.56
CA ARG A 127 -12.13 -1.86 -12.88
C ARG A 127 -12.79 -3.05 -12.17
N THR A 128 -12.26 -3.43 -11.01
CA THR A 128 -12.82 -4.44 -10.09
C THR A 128 -13.23 -3.81 -8.76
N HIS A 129 -13.51 -4.62 -7.73
CA HIS A 129 -13.78 -4.15 -6.37
C HIS A 129 -12.57 -3.54 -5.65
N VAL A 130 -11.35 -3.84 -6.08
CA VAL A 130 -10.12 -3.55 -5.33
C VAL A 130 -9.97 -2.07 -4.97
N ALA A 131 -10.00 -1.17 -5.96
CA ALA A 131 -9.71 0.25 -5.72
C ALA A 131 -10.72 0.90 -4.77
N SER A 132 -12.02 0.69 -5.01
CA SER A 132 -13.08 1.25 -4.18
C SER A 132 -13.05 0.72 -2.75
N ASN A 133 -12.74 -0.56 -2.56
CA ASN A 133 -12.62 -1.13 -1.21
C ASN A 133 -11.38 -0.60 -0.49
N ALA A 134 -10.24 -0.49 -1.16
CA ALA A 134 -9.00 -0.02 -0.55
C ALA A 134 -9.12 1.44 -0.08
N VAL A 135 -9.69 2.31 -0.93
CA VAL A 135 -10.03 3.68 -0.55
C VAL A 135 -11.04 3.71 0.58
N GLY A 136 -12.08 2.88 0.54
CA GLY A 136 -13.08 2.78 1.60
C GLY A 136 -12.50 2.36 2.96
N LEU A 137 -11.51 1.47 2.98
CA LEU A 137 -10.80 1.08 4.21
C LEU A 137 -9.95 2.22 4.75
N LEU A 138 -9.21 2.95 3.90
CA LEU A 138 -8.44 4.12 4.37
C LEU A 138 -9.34 5.28 4.84
N LEU A 139 -10.51 5.48 4.23
CA LEU A 139 -11.49 6.45 4.71
C LEU A 139 -12.04 6.06 6.09
N GLN A 140 -12.38 4.80 6.30
CA GLN A 140 -12.79 4.30 7.61
C GLN A 140 -11.68 4.46 8.64
N TYR A 141 -10.44 4.10 8.28
CA TYR A 141 -9.29 4.32 9.15
C TYR A 141 -9.13 5.79 9.56
N ALA A 142 -9.22 6.71 8.59
CA ALA A 142 -9.03 8.13 8.83
C ALA A 142 -10.18 8.81 9.60
N LEU A 143 -11.42 8.31 9.49
CA LEU A 143 -12.61 8.99 9.98
C LEU A 143 -13.32 8.30 11.14
N ASN A 144 -13.14 6.98 11.32
CA ASN A 144 -13.74 6.24 12.42
C ASN A 144 -12.97 6.47 13.72
N LEU A 145 -13.66 6.31 14.84
CA LEU A 145 -13.00 6.23 16.14
C LEU A 145 -12.11 4.97 16.22
N PRO A 146 -11.06 4.96 17.07
CA PRO A 146 -10.18 3.80 17.21
C PRO A 146 -10.89 2.48 17.57
N ASN A 147 -12.04 2.53 18.23
CA ASN A 147 -12.84 1.35 18.59
C ASN A 147 -13.80 0.88 17.48
N GLN A 148 -13.77 1.51 16.31
CA GLN A 148 -14.61 1.23 15.14
C GLN A 148 -13.77 0.95 13.88
N GLN A 149 -12.50 0.59 14.05
CA GLN A 149 -11.59 0.30 12.96
C GLN A 149 -11.97 -1.02 12.28
N PRO A 150 -11.94 -1.07 10.93
CA PRO A 150 -12.30 -2.26 10.16
C PRO A 150 -11.20 -3.33 10.13
#